data_AF-A0A7M2SE78-F1
#
_entry.id   AF-A0A7M2SE78-F1
#
_cell.length_a   1.000
_cell.length_b   1.000
_cell.length_c   1.000
_cell.angle_alpha   90.00
_cell.angle_beta   90.00
_cell.angle_gamma   90.00
#
_symmetry.space_group_name_H-M   'P 1'
#
loop_
_entity.id
_entity.type
_entity.pdbx_description
1 polymer ?
#
loop_
_entity_poly.entity_id
_entity_poly.type
_entity_poly.pdbx_seq_one_letter_code
_entity_poly.pdbx_strand_id
1 'polypeptide(L)'
;MAGREDGNRRAGVPGADGSAWAEELLEHLRPGGRDVRRVVAWLADTVRGVVSLQDDTGRLLAGTRPPLDDHLVEGVAAGRIASAAWEGQGRHVRLVRVTYPNPSAAGVLAVSRETPFDRRASDIVTHTVQVIELLLKADETTAAGLRLEQATSDLRLAILQLLMVEDTVAARRVAAGLWPGLLDTDSACVHVVEGTAEERDRLAGECIDVTEERALVVLCPAVDEHVIVVTPGEADARELRALIGRRPRTFIGGSARQSLARTATAYGQAVSALAVAHFRPDKAAVYAERTHPERLIDPAALRGWTDRLLRPLDTLPHHTRAELLATTRLGLEFTAVSAAKVMGVSRNTVRARMERVEALLGTDFADLTARAVVHLALNIQIGLGDTPADDSPAQATFVPLRDLLTGPAMRTWAQDLLAHLDKDTRDLRRTLRTWIAEGGNAERTAQTLGVHAQTVREHVRSAEPVLERRLLAGGSDLYEVVLAHLTLGDLTEPVLHRAKPGHPDSPVHG
;
A
#
# COMPACT_ATOMS: atom_id res chain seq x y z
N MET A 1 -13.59 -93.91 7.89
CA MET A 1 -12.38 -93.08 7.97
C MET A 1 -12.21 -92.38 6.64
N ALA A 2 -12.22 -91.04 6.65
CA ALA A 2 -12.03 -90.09 5.54
C ALA A 2 -13.07 -90.18 4.40
N GLY A 3 -13.62 -89.12 3.81
CA GLY A 3 -13.43 -87.67 3.90
C GLY A 3 -14.19 -87.13 2.67
N ARG A 4 -15.19 -86.28 2.88
CA ARG A 4 -16.09 -85.75 1.86
C ARG A 4 -15.70 -84.28 1.66
N GLU A 5 -15.08 -83.94 0.53
CA GLU A 5 -14.81 -82.54 0.17
C GLU A 5 -15.31 -82.26 -1.24
N ASP A 6 -16.41 -81.50 -1.24
CA ASP A 6 -17.08 -80.92 -2.39
C ASP A 6 -16.28 -79.74 -2.95
N GLY A 7 -16.14 -79.74 -4.28
CA GLY A 7 -16.59 -78.62 -5.09
C GLY A 7 -15.98 -77.24 -4.81
N ASN A 8 -14.80 -77.03 -5.36
CA ASN A 8 -14.19 -75.73 -5.63
C ASN A 8 -15.15 -74.80 -6.42
N ARG A 9 -15.92 -73.95 -5.73
CA ARG A 9 -16.59 -72.78 -6.33
C ARG A 9 -15.78 -71.53 -6.00
N ARG A 10 -14.94 -71.13 -6.96
CA ARG A 10 -14.36 -69.80 -7.05
C ARG A 10 -15.49 -68.76 -6.99
N ALA A 11 -15.55 -68.02 -5.89
CA ALA A 11 -16.33 -66.79 -5.81
C ALA A 11 -15.74 -65.79 -6.82
N GLY A 12 -16.59 -65.32 -7.73
CA GLY A 12 -16.22 -64.36 -8.77
C GLY A 12 -15.81 -63.01 -8.18
N VAL A 13 -14.81 -62.39 -8.83
CA VAL A 13 -14.34 -61.03 -8.57
C VAL A 13 -15.44 -60.03 -8.96
N PRO A 14 -15.95 -59.18 -8.05
CA PRO A 14 -16.84 -58.07 -8.40
C PRO A 14 -16.00 -56.83 -8.71
N GLY A 15 -15.55 -56.66 -9.97
CA GLY A 15 -14.41 -55.77 -10.25
C GLY A 15 -14.55 -54.64 -11.29
N ALA A 16 -15.65 -54.52 -12.05
CA ALA A 16 -15.70 -53.55 -13.16
C ALA A 16 -16.60 -52.33 -12.90
N ASP A 17 -17.78 -52.53 -12.29
CA ASP A 17 -18.80 -51.47 -12.17
C ASP A 17 -18.62 -50.59 -10.92
N GLY A 18 -17.82 -51.06 -9.95
CA GLY A 18 -17.47 -50.33 -8.74
C GLY A 18 -16.35 -49.31 -8.91
N SER A 19 -15.51 -49.43 -9.96
CA SER A 19 -14.41 -48.47 -10.19
C SER A 19 -14.87 -47.22 -10.95
N ALA A 20 -15.84 -47.35 -11.86
CA ALA A 20 -16.24 -46.25 -12.75
C ALA A 20 -16.79 -45.02 -11.99
N TRP A 21 -17.73 -45.22 -11.05
CA TRP A 21 -18.28 -44.08 -10.29
C TRP A 21 -17.27 -43.49 -9.30
N ALA A 22 -16.33 -44.31 -8.79
CA ALA A 22 -15.28 -43.85 -7.90
C ALA A 22 -14.25 -43.00 -8.65
N GLU A 23 -13.91 -43.37 -9.89
CA GLU A 23 -13.08 -42.58 -10.79
C GLU A 23 -13.73 -41.24 -11.15
N GLU A 24 -15.02 -41.24 -11.47
CA GLU A 24 -15.80 -40.01 -11.69
C GLU A 24 -15.81 -39.10 -10.46
N LEU A 25 -16.03 -39.67 -9.26
CA LEU A 25 -16.01 -38.93 -8.01
C LEU A 25 -14.62 -38.31 -7.73
N LEU A 26 -13.54 -39.04 -8.02
CA LEU A 26 -12.17 -38.51 -7.88
C LEU A 26 -11.85 -37.42 -8.92
N GLU A 27 -12.48 -37.43 -10.09
CA GLU A 27 -12.32 -36.36 -11.09
C GLU A 27 -12.74 -35.00 -10.54
N HIS A 28 -13.73 -34.96 -9.64
CA HIS A 28 -14.15 -33.74 -8.95
C HIS A 28 -13.10 -33.17 -7.98
N LEU A 29 -12.07 -33.93 -7.60
CA LEU A 29 -10.95 -33.43 -6.80
C LEU A 29 -9.86 -32.76 -7.65
N ARG A 30 -9.92 -32.88 -8.99
CA ARG A 30 -8.93 -32.23 -9.88
C ARG A 30 -9.13 -30.71 -9.90
N PRO A 31 -8.06 -29.92 -10.18
CA PRO A 31 -8.10 -28.45 -10.08
C PRO A 31 -9.26 -27.76 -10.83
N GLY A 32 -9.69 -28.28 -11.99
CA GLY A 32 -10.82 -27.75 -12.76
C GLY A 32 -12.22 -28.27 -12.33
N GLY A 33 -12.27 -29.16 -11.34
CA GLY A 33 -13.46 -29.88 -10.89
C GLY A 33 -13.93 -29.56 -9.47
N ARG A 34 -13.11 -28.87 -8.66
CA ARG A 34 -13.32 -28.59 -7.24
C ARG A 34 -14.47 -27.61 -7.02
N ASP A 35 -15.69 -28.14 -6.95
CA ASP A 35 -16.87 -27.40 -6.54
C ASP A 35 -17.84 -28.36 -5.85
N VAL A 36 -18.14 -28.07 -4.58
CA VAL A 36 -19.09 -28.85 -3.77
C VAL A 36 -20.47 -28.90 -4.44
N ARG A 37 -20.89 -27.87 -5.16
CA ARG A 37 -22.17 -27.85 -5.89
C ARG A 37 -22.17 -28.84 -7.05
N ARG A 38 -21.04 -28.98 -7.77
CA ARG A 38 -20.89 -29.97 -8.84
C ARG A 38 -20.92 -31.39 -8.30
N VAL A 39 -20.27 -31.65 -7.16
CA VAL A 39 -20.30 -32.98 -6.52
C VAL A 39 -21.71 -33.33 -6.04
N VAL A 40 -22.43 -32.37 -5.45
CA VAL A 40 -23.83 -32.56 -5.02
C VAL A 40 -24.77 -32.80 -6.20
N ALA A 41 -24.58 -32.09 -7.32
CA ALA A 41 -25.33 -32.33 -8.55
C ALA A 41 -25.02 -33.70 -9.16
N TRP A 42 -23.74 -34.06 -9.27
CA TRP A 42 -23.31 -35.39 -9.72
C TRP A 42 -23.89 -36.50 -8.86
N LEU A 43 -23.93 -36.32 -7.53
CA LEU A 43 -24.52 -37.29 -6.62
C LEU A 43 -26.02 -37.45 -6.88
N ALA A 44 -26.75 -36.36 -7.07
CA ALA A 44 -28.18 -36.37 -7.37
C ALA A 44 -28.48 -37.15 -8.65
N ASP A 45 -27.71 -36.92 -9.71
CA ASP A 45 -27.84 -37.62 -10.99
C ASP A 45 -27.48 -39.11 -10.85
N THR A 46 -26.36 -39.42 -10.17
CA THR A 46 -25.82 -40.77 -10.02
C THR A 46 -26.75 -41.68 -9.22
N VAL A 47 -27.33 -41.16 -8.13
CA VAL A 47 -28.28 -41.94 -7.31
C VAL A 47 -29.72 -41.83 -7.82
N ARG A 48 -29.97 -41.02 -8.86
CA ARG A 48 -31.30 -40.67 -9.38
C ARG A 48 -32.24 -40.21 -8.26
N GLY A 49 -31.83 -39.15 -7.57
CA GLY A 49 -32.53 -38.64 -6.40
C GLY A 49 -32.38 -37.13 -6.20
N VAL A 50 -32.95 -36.64 -5.10
CA VAL A 50 -32.83 -35.25 -4.66
C VAL A 50 -31.79 -35.19 -3.56
N VAL A 51 -30.77 -34.35 -3.74
CA VAL A 51 -29.68 -34.18 -2.76
C VAL A 51 -29.66 -32.73 -2.29
N SER A 52 -29.45 -32.53 -0.98
CA SER A 52 -29.14 -31.23 -0.40
C SER A 52 -27.95 -31.31 0.54
N LEU A 53 -27.06 -30.33 0.46
CA LEU A 53 -26.03 -30.09 1.47
C LEU A 53 -26.37 -28.82 2.26
N GLN A 54 -26.46 -28.96 3.57
CA GLN A 54 -26.75 -27.85 4.50
C GLN A 54 -25.55 -27.59 5.41
N ASP A 55 -25.33 -26.34 5.80
CA ASP A 55 -24.37 -25.97 6.85
C ASP A 55 -24.97 -26.17 8.26
N ASP A 56 -24.19 -25.86 9.29
CA ASP A 56 -24.55 -25.98 10.71
C ASP A 56 -25.70 -25.04 11.15
N THR A 57 -25.96 -23.98 10.37
CA THR A 57 -27.10 -23.07 10.55
C THR A 57 -28.36 -23.54 9.80
N GLY A 58 -28.27 -24.66 9.08
CA GLY A 58 -29.32 -25.18 8.20
C GLY A 58 -29.41 -24.45 6.86
N ARG A 59 -28.51 -23.51 6.54
CA ARG A 59 -28.50 -22.83 5.24
C ARG A 59 -28.05 -23.80 4.15
N LEU A 60 -28.76 -23.77 3.02
CA LEU A 60 -28.49 -24.64 1.87
C LEU A 60 -27.23 -24.16 1.13
N LEU A 61 -26.20 -25.00 1.07
CA LEU A 61 -24.97 -24.72 0.32
C LEU A 61 -25.05 -25.20 -1.14
N ALA A 62 -25.74 -26.33 -1.35
CA ALA A 62 -25.87 -26.97 -2.66
C ALA A 62 -27.10 -27.88 -2.74
N GLY A 63 -27.62 -28.07 -3.96
CA GLY A 63 -28.70 -29.00 -4.26
C GLY A 63 -30.10 -28.43 -4.02
N THR A 64 -31.07 -29.30 -3.75
CA THR A 64 -32.48 -28.96 -3.51
C THR A 64 -32.95 -29.65 -2.24
N ARG A 65 -33.58 -28.91 -1.32
CA ARG A 65 -34.07 -29.50 -0.05
C ARG A 65 -35.16 -30.55 -0.31
N PRO A 66 -34.96 -31.82 0.07
CA PRO A 66 -36.05 -32.76 0.15
C PRO A 66 -36.94 -32.44 1.37
N PRO A 67 -38.20 -32.90 1.39
CA PRO A 67 -39.01 -32.89 2.61
C PRO A 67 -38.36 -33.81 3.66
N LEU A 68 -37.99 -33.26 4.80
CA LEU A 68 -37.27 -33.94 5.89
C LEU A 68 -37.93 -33.64 7.23
N ASP A 69 -37.76 -34.55 8.18
CA ASP A 69 -38.08 -34.28 9.59
C ASP A 69 -36.95 -33.44 10.20
N ASP A 70 -37.30 -32.22 10.63
CA ASP A 70 -36.36 -31.26 11.20
C ASP A 70 -35.63 -31.83 12.43
N HIS A 71 -36.28 -32.68 13.23
CA HIS A 71 -35.65 -33.30 14.41
C HIS A 71 -34.53 -34.29 14.03
N LEU A 72 -34.67 -34.99 12.89
CA LEU A 72 -33.64 -35.88 12.39
C LEU A 72 -32.45 -35.09 11.84
N VAL A 73 -32.71 -33.98 11.14
CA VAL A 73 -31.67 -33.08 10.64
C VAL A 73 -30.89 -32.47 11.81
N GLU A 74 -31.59 -31.95 12.83
CA GLU A 74 -30.97 -31.42 14.05
C GLU A 74 -30.17 -32.49 14.80
N GLY A 75 -30.67 -33.73 14.88
CA GLY A 75 -29.98 -34.84 15.53
C GLY A 75 -28.66 -35.20 14.85
N VAL A 76 -28.63 -35.19 13.51
CA VAL A 76 -27.41 -35.45 12.73
C VAL A 76 -26.45 -34.26 12.78
N ALA A 77 -26.95 -33.04 12.63
CA ALA A 77 -26.15 -31.81 12.70
C ALA A 77 -25.46 -31.67 14.08
N ALA A 78 -26.20 -31.91 15.17
CA ALA A 78 -25.67 -31.85 16.53
C ALA A 78 -24.72 -33.02 16.88
N GLY A 79 -24.47 -33.96 15.96
CA GLY A 79 -23.60 -35.11 16.19
C GLY A 79 -24.17 -36.16 17.16
N ARG A 80 -25.45 -36.05 17.53
CA ARG A 80 -26.16 -37.09 18.32
C ARG A 80 -26.37 -38.36 17.49
N ILE A 81 -26.41 -38.21 16.16
CA ILE A 81 -26.63 -39.28 15.19
C ILE A 81 -25.57 -39.17 14.09
N ALA A 82 -24.80 -40.23 13.84
CA ALA A 82 -23.78 -40.23 12.78
C ALA A 82 -24.39 -40.22 11.37
N SER A 83 -25.48 -40.96 11.20
CA SER A 83 -26.30 -40.99 9.99
C SER A 83 -27.71 -41.46 10.34
N ALA A 84 -28.73 -40.94 9.67
CA ALA A 84 -30.11 -41.40 9.80
C ALA A 84 -30.62 -41.93 8.47
N ALA A 85 -31.44 -42.97 8.50
CA ALA A 85 -32.21 -43.45 7.36
C ALA A 85 -33.69 -43.39 7.72
N TRP A 86 -34.51 -42.89 6.80
CA TRP A 86 -35.95 -42.77 6.99
C TRP A 86 -36.67 -43.24 5.74
N GLU A 87 -37.79 -43.94 5.93
CA GLU A 87 -38.67 -44.37 4.87
C GLU A 87 -40.09 -43.93 5.20
N GLY A 88 -40.72 -43.22 4.27
CA GLY A 88 -42.09 -42.76 4.42
C GLY A 88 -42.53 -41.94 3.22
N GLN A 89 -43.85 -41.83 3.03
CA GLN A 89 -44.46 -41.10 1.91
C GLN A 89 -43.92 -41.52 0.52
N GLY A 90 -43.59 -42.80 0.34
CA GLY A 90 -43.05 -43.32 -0.92
C GLY A 90 -41.62 -42.86 -1.24
N ARG A 91 -40.87 -42.39 -0.24
CA ARG A 91 -39.47 -41.97 -0.38
C ARG A 91 -38.57 -42.63 0.66
N HIS A 92 -37.34 -42.90 0.23
CA HIS A 92 -36.25 -43.36 1.07
C HIS A 92 -35.24 -42.22 1.21
N VAL A 93 -34.93 -41.85 2.44
CA VAL A 93 -34.04 -40.74 2.79
C VAL A 93 -32.84 -41.25 3.56
N ARG A 94 -31.67 -40.73 3.23
CA ARG A 94 -30.44 -40.91 3.99
C ARG A 94 -29.84 -39.56 4.35
N LEU A 95 -29.63 -39.35 5.65
CA LEU A 95 -28.95 -38.20 6.22
C LEU A 95 -27.57 -38.64 6.67
N VAL A 96 -26.53 -37.95 6.23
CA VAL A 96 -25.17 -38.20 6.67
C VAL A 96 -24.57 -36.90 7.17
N ARG A 97 -23.92 -36.96 8.34
CA ARG A 97 -23.17 -35.84 8.89
C ARG A 97 -21.97 -35.53 7.99
N VAL A 98 -21.78 -34.26 7.68
CA VAL A 98 -20.60 -33.75 6.96
C VAL A 98 -19.80 -32.90 7.95
N THR A 99 -18.57 -33.34 8.22
CA THR A 99 -17.67 -32.65 9.14
C THR A 99 -17.07 -31.42 8.47
N TYR A 100 -17.21 -30.26 9.10
CA TYR A 100 -16.59 -29.03 8.62
C TYR A 100 -15.18 -28.88 9.21
N PRO A 101 -14.35 -28.01 8.62
CA PRO A 101 -13.00 -27.77 9.12
C PRO A 101 -12.97 -27.22 10.55
N ASN A 102 -14.03 -26.50 10.96
CA ASN A 102 -14.26 -26.16 12.35
C ASN A 102 -14.90 -27.36 13.08
N PRO A 103 -14.23 -28.00 14.05
CA PRO A 103 -14.74 -29.19 14.72
C PRO A 103 -16.03 -28.95 15.53
N SER A 104 -16.39 -27.69 15.82
CA SER A 104 -17.65 -27.35 16.47
C SER A 104 -18.85 -27.21 15.52
N ALA A 105 -18.63 -27.28 14.20
CA ALA A 105 -19.67 -27.14 13.17
C ALA A 105 -19.79 -28.43 12.34
N ALA A 106 -21.02 -28.82 12.01
CA ALA A 106 -21.27 -29.93 11.11
C ALA A 106 -22.51 -29.66 10.27
N GLY A 107 -22.43 -30.00 9.00
CA GLY A 107 -23.55 -29.93 8.08
C GLY A 107 -24.20 -31.28 7.88
N VAL A 108 -25.27 -31.28 7.09
CA VAL A 108 -26.04 -32.48 6.79
C VAL A 108 -26.15 -32.64 5.28
N LEU A 109 -25.68 -33.77 4.77
CA LEU A 109 -25.98 -34.24 3.42
C LEU A 109 -27.24 -35.08 3.49
N ALA A 110 -28.31 -34.61 2.87
CA ALA A 110 -29.56 -35.34 2.73
C ALA A 110 -29.71 -35.86 1.31
N VAL A 111 -30.00 -37.15 1.17
CA VAL A 111 -30.24 -37.81 -0.11
C VAL A 111 -31.60 -38.48 -0.05
N SER A 112 -32.51 -38.11 -0.95
CA SER A 112 -33.86 -38.66 -1.07
C SER A 112 -34.04 -39.35 -2.41
N ARG A 113 -34.60 -40.56 -2.40
CA ARG A 113 -34.79 -41.41 -3.59
C ARG A 113 -36.19 -42.04 -3.54
N GLU A 114 -36.75 -42.34 -4.71
CA GLU A 114 -38.02 -43.08 -4.84
C GLU A 114 -37.81 -44.60 -4.67
N THR A 115 -36.57 -45.08 -4.77
CA THR A 115 -36.19 -46.48 -4.59
C THR A 115 -35.34 -46.68 -3.34
N PRO A 116 -35.39 -47.85 -2.67
CA PRO A 116 -34.53 -48.15 -1.53
C PRO A 116 -33.04 -47.96 -1.80
N PHE A 117 -32.26 -47.63 -0.76
CA PHE A 117 -30.80 -47.60 -0.84
C PHE A 117 -30.23 -49.01 -0.85
N ASP A 118 -29.72 -49.44 -2.00
CA ASP A 118 -28.91 -50.64 -2.11
C ASP A 118 -27.49 -50.37 -1.60
N ARG A 119 -26.65 -51.42 -1.59
CA ARG A 119 -25.25 -51.31 -1.16
C ARG A 119 -24.47 -50.30 -2.01
N ARG A 120 -24.69 -50.30 -3.33
CA ARG A 120 -24.04 -49.38 -4.27
C ARG A 120 -24.38 -47.92 -3.97
N ALA A 121 -25.67 -47.57 -3.87
CA ALA A 121 -26.08 -46.20 -3.56
C ALA A 121 -25.60 -45.75 -2.17
N SER A 122 -25.58 -46.68 -1.20
CA SER A 122 -25.02 -46.43 0.13
C SER A 122 -23.53 -46.08 0.07
N ASP A 123 -22.75 -46.87 -0.66
CA ASP A 123 -21.31 -46.66 -0.81
C ASP A 123 -21.01 -45.34 -1.53
N ILE A 124 -21.75 -45.03 -2.61
CA ILE A 124 -21.63 -43.76 -3.35
C ILE A 124 -21.87 -42.58 -2.41
N VAL A 125 -22.96 -42.58 -1.63
CA VAL A 125 -23.25 -41.49 -0.68
C VAL A 125 -22.14 -41.34 0.36
N THR A 126 -21.66 -42.44 0.94
CA THR A 126 -20.59 -42.40 1.96
C THR A 126 -19.28 -41.85 1.40
N HIS A 127 -18.84 -42.28 0.23
CA HIS A 127 -17.60 -41.76 -0.38
C HIS A 127 -17.76 -40.31 -0.85
N THR A 128 -18.96 -39.93 -1.29
CA THR A 128 -19.27 -38.53 -1.65
C THR A 128 -19.13 -37.60 -0.46
N VAL A 129 -19.60 -38.02 0.73
CA VAL A 129 -19.41 -37.25 1.96
C VAL A 129 -17.93 -37.01 2.23
N GLN A 130 -17.07 -38.03 2.11
CA GLN A 130 -15.62 -37.86 2.30
C GLN A 130 -15.01 -36.85 1.30
N VAL A 131 -15.43 -36.89 0.03
CA VAL A 131 -15.00 -35.91 -0.97
C VAL A 131 -15.49 -34.51 -0.67
N ILE A 132 -16.75 -34.35 -0.24
CA ILE A 132 -17.29 -33.05 0.19
C ILE A 132 -16.50 -32.50 1.38
N GLU A 133 -16.22 -33.32 2.40
CA GLU A 133 -15.43 -32.93 3.57
C GLU A 133 -14.02 -32.45 3.16
N LEU A 134 -13.37 -33.14 2.21
CA LEU A 134 -12.08 -32.73 1.67
C LEU A 134 -12.13 -31.40 0.91
N LEU A 135 -13.16 -31.19 0.08
CA LEU A 135 -13.36 -29.94 -0.67
C LEU A 135 -13.61 -28.76 0.27
N LEU A 136 -14.51 -28.93 1.25
CA LEU A 136 -14.79 -27.90 2.26
C LEU A 136 -13.52 -27.54 3.06
N LYS A 137 -12.69 -28.52 3.38
CA LYS A 137 -11.40 -28.30 4.05
C LYS A 137 -10.40 -27.55 3.18
N ALA A 138 -10.31 -27.88 1.90
CA ALA A 138 -9.43 -27.18 0.97
C ALA A 138 -9.85 -25.71 0.78
N ASP A 139 -11.16 -25.45 0.64
CA ASP A 139 -11.70 -24.10 0.49
C ASP A 139 -11.44 -23.26 1.75
N GLU A 140 -11.72 -23.80 2.95
CA GLU A 140 -11.46 -23.07 4.19
C GLU A 140 -9.97 -22.81 4.40
N THR A 141 -9.10 -23.77 4.04
CA THR A 141 -7.63 -23.58 4.14
C THR A 141 -7.17 -22.46 3.20
N THR A 142 -7.72 -22.42 1.98
CA THR A 142 -7.43 -21.35 1.01
C THR A 142 -7.93 -20.00 1.53
N ALA A 143 -9.16 -19.93 2.04
CA ALA A 143 -9.74 -18.72 2.61
C ALA A 143 -9.02 -18.25 3.89
N ALA A 144 -8.54 -19.18 4.73
CA ALA A 144 -7.71 -18.88 5.88
C ALA A 144 -6.33 -18.35 5.47
N GLY A 145 -5.71 -18.94 4.43
CA GLY A 145 -4.47 -18.44 3.84
C GLY A 145 -4.60 -17.00 3.34
N LEU A 146 -5.62 -16.72 2.53
CA LEU A 146 -5.88 -15.36 2.03
C LEU A 146 -6.13 -14.35 3.16
N ARG A 147 -6.86 -14.74 4.21
CA ARG A 147 -7.07 -13.89 5.40
C ARG A 147 -5.76 -13.61 6.14
N LEU A 148 -4.88 -14.61 6.24
CA LEU A 148 -3.57 -14.44 6.87
C LEU A 148 -2.69 -13.51 6.04
N GLU A 149 -2.64 -13.69 4.72
CA GLU A 149 -1.90 -12.80 3.80
C GLU A 149 -2.39 -11.35 3.88
N GLN A 150 -3.72 -11.15 3.94
CA GLN A 150 -4.31 -9.83 4.12
C GLN A 150 -3.91 -9.22 5.46
N ALA A 151 -4.09 -9.95 6.57
CA ALA A 151 -3.71 -9.48 7.90
C ALA A 151 -2.21 -9.14 8.00
N THR A 152 -1.38 -9.95 7.35
CA THR A 152 0.07 -9.75 7.24
C THR A 152 0.39 -8.45 6.48
N SER A 153 -0.31 -8.20 5.37
CA SER A 153 -0.17 -6.97 4.59
C SER A 153 -0.64 -5.73 5.37
N ASP A 154 -1.75 -5.83 6.09
CA ASP A 154 -2.27 -4.77 6.95
C ASP A 154 -1.29 -4.41 8.08
N LEU A 155 -0.63 -5.43 8.66
CA LEU A 155 0.40 -5.22 9.68
C LEU A 155 1.65 -4.54 9.12
N ARG A 156 2.11 -4.91 7.92
CA ARG A 156 3.22 -4.21 7.24
C ARG A 156 2.86 -2.76 6.94
N LEU A 157 1.63 -2.50 6.50
CA LEU A 157 1.14 -1.14 6.28
C LEU A 157 1.08 -0.33 7.59
N ALA A 158 0.62 -0.91 8.69
CA ALA A 158 0.60 -0.26 9.99
C ALA A 158 2.02 0.13 10.47
N ILE A 159 3.01 -0.76 10.27
CA ILE A 159 4.42 -0.46 10.58
C ILE A 159 4.90 0.74 9.75
N LEU A 160 4.62 0.76 8.44
CA LEU A 160 4.97 1.90 7.59
C LEU A 160 4.32 3.20 8.10
N GLN A 161 3.04 3.17 8.43
CA GLN A 161 2.31 4.34 8.93
C GLN A 161 2.91 4.89 10.23
N LEU A 162 3.34 4.01 11.15
CA LEU A 162 4.08 4.42 12.36
C LEU A 162 5.41 5.09 12.03
N LEU A 163 6.16 4.55 11.06
CA LEU A 163 7.40 5.17 10.58
C LEU A 163 7.16 6.53 9.90
N MET A 164 6.02 6.71 9.23
CA MET A 164 5.66 7.99 8.57
C MET A 164 5.37 9.12 9.57
N VAL A 165 4.94 8.78 10.79
CA VAL A 165 4.74 9.73 11.89
C VAL A 165 5.90 9.75 12.90
N GLU A 166 7.04 9.18 12.50
CA GLU A 166 8.29 9.14 13.28
C GLU A 166 8.21 8.29 14.58
N ASP A 167 7.17 7.47 14.77
CA ASP A 167 7.02 6.55 15.92
C ASP A 167 7.77 5.23 15.69
N THR A 168 9.10 5.33 15.69
CA THR A 168 10.00 4.18 15.45
C THR A 168 9.91 3.11 16.55
N VAL A 169 9.58 3.49 17.78
CA VAL A 169 9.47 2.56 18.92
C VAL A 169 8.24 1.67 18.76
N ALA A 170 7.08 2.25 18.44
CA ALA A 170 5.89 1.46 18.15
C ALA A 170 6.08 0.59 16.91
N ALA A 171 6.68 1.13 15.85
CA ALA A 171 6.96 0.39 14.61
C ALA A 171 7.81 -0.87 14.88
N ARG A 172 8.92 -0.74 15.62
CA ARG A 172 9.77 -1.88 16.01
C ARG A 172 9.05 -2.87 16.90
N ARG A 173 8.23 -2.40 17.85
CA ARG A 173 7.48 -3.29 18.74
C ARG A 173 6.48 -4.16 17.98
N VAL A 174 5.82 -3.61 16.96
CA VAL A 174 4.92 -4.38 16.09
C VAL A 174 5.70 -5.35 15.22
N ALA A 175 6.82 -4.91 14.63
CA ALA A 175 7.67 -5.73 13.77
C ALA A 175 8.30 -6.92 14.51
N ALA A 176 8.86 -6.72 15.70
CA ALA A 176 9.64 -7.72 16.42
C ALA A 176 8.87 -9.02 16.74
N GLY A 177 7.54 -8.94 16.89
CA GLY A 177 6.70 -10.12 17.15
C GLY A 177 6.41 -10.97 15.91
N LEU A 178 6.57 -10.42 14.71
CA LEU A 178 6.12 -11.02 13.44
C LEU A 178 7.28 -11.29 12.48
N TRP A 179 8.23 -10.36 12.40
CA TRP A 179 9.43 -10.44 11.56
C TRP A 179 10.66 -10.09 12.40
N PRO A 180 11.25 -11.07 13.12
CA PRO A 180 12.49 -10.86 13.86
C PRO A 180 13.60 -10.35 12.93
N GLY A 181 14.33 -9.30 13.33
CA GLY A 181 15.34 -8.67 12.48
C GLY A 181 14.83 -7.49 11.65
N LEU A 182 13.50 -7.40 11.42
CA LEU A 182 12.91 -6.29 10.67
C LEU A 182 12.98 -5.00 11.50
N LEU A 183 13.64 -3.98 10.95
CA LEU A 183 13.93 -2.72 11.64
C LEU A 183 14.88 -2.85 12.83
N ASP A 184 15.76 -3.87 12.90
CA ASP A 184 16.81 -3.98 13.93
C ASP A 184 18.00 -3.02 13.69
N THR A 185 17.85 -2.09 12.76
CA THR A 185 18.85 -1.08 12.40
C THR A 185 18.31 0.32 12.68
N ASP A 186 19.19 1.27 13.00
CA ASP A 186 18.77 2.66 13.23
C ASP A 186 18.60 3.45 11.92
N SER A 187 19.07 2.89 10.80
CA SER A 187 19.06 3.53 9.48
C SER A 187 18.56 2.60 8.39
N ALA A 188 17.80 3.14 7.44
CA ALA A 188 17.31 2.44 6.27
C ALA A 188 17.36 3.31 5.00
N CYS A 189 17.21 2.67 3.85
CA CYS A 189 16.89 3.32 2.58
C CYS A 189 15.45 2.98 2.21
N VAL A 190 14.71 3.94 1.67
CA VAL A 190 13.39 3.70 1.08
C VAL A 190 13.55 3.60 -0.43
N HIS A 191 12.92 2.59 -1.00
CA HIS A 191 12.78 2.42 -2.43
C HIS A 191 11.30 2.45 -2.81
N VAL A 192 10.99 3.09 -3.92
CA VAL A 192 9.68 3.01 -4.56
C VAL A 192 9.88 2.30 -5.88
N VAL A 193 9.22 1.16 -6.02
CA VAL A 193 9.19 0.37 -7.24
C VAL A 193 7.85 0.62 -7.92
N GLU A 194 7.89 1.04 -9.18
CA GLU A 194 6.71 1.31 -9.99
C GLU A 194 6.58 0.26 -11.10
N GLY A 195 5.43 -0.40 -11.16
CA GLY A 195 5.02 -1.32 -12.22
C GLY A 195 3.68 -0.90 -12.82
N THR A 196 2.88 -1.86 -13.31
CA THR A 196 1.46 -1.62 -13.61
C THR A 196 0.60 -1.96 -12.39
N ALA A 197 -0.61 -1.41 -12.33
CA ALA A 197 -1.54 -1.69 -11.23
C ALA A 197 -1.90 -3.19 -11.14
N GLU A 198 -2.00 -3.89 -12.27
CA GLU A 198 -2.33 -5.32 -12.34
C GLU A 198 -1.18 -6.20 -11.84
N GLU A 199 0.07 -5.73 -11.98
CA GLU A 199 1.26 -6.49 -11.57
C GLU A 199 1.71 -6.14 -10.14
N ARG A 200 1.07 -5.17 -9.47
CA ARG A 200 1.54 -4.63 -8.19
C ARG A 200 1.67 -5.71 -7.11
N ASP A 201 0.67 -6.56 -6.94
CA ASP A 201 0.67 -7.58 -5.89
C ASP A 201 1.76 -8.64 -6.14
N ARG A 202 1.93 -9.03 -7.41
CA ARG A 202 3.02 -9.92 -7.83
C ARG A 202 4.38 -9.28 -7.59
N LEU A 203 4.55 -8.01 -7.96
CA LEU A 203 5.77 -7.25 -7.77
C LEU A 203 6.14 -7.15 -6.28
N ALA A 204 5.15 -6.95 -5.40
CA ALA A 204 5.36 -6.93 -3.97
C ALA A 204 5.85 -8.30 -3.44
N GLY A 205 5.22 -9.40 -3.88
CA GLY A 205 5.67 -10.75 -3.53
C GLY A 205 7.12 -11.00 -3.94
N GLU A 206 7.50 -10.62 -5.15
CA GLU A 206 8.87 -10.81 -5.64
C GLU A 206 9.88 -9.89 -4.93
N CYS A 207 9.47 -8.71 -4.47
CA CYS A 207 10.31 -7.87 -3.61
C CYS A 207 10.52 -8.51 -2.23
N ILE A 208 9.50 -9.16 -1.66
CA ILE A 208 9.61 -9.92 -0.41
C ILE A 208 10.59 -11.08 -0.59
N ASP A 209 10.41 -11.87 -1.65
CA ASP A 209 11.25 -13.05 -1.95
C ASP A 209 12.72 -12.65 -2.13
N VAL A 210 12.98 -11.61 -2.91
CA VAL A 210 14.33 -11.14 -3.23
C VAL A 210 15.03 -10.53 -2.02
N THR A 211 14.28 -9.94 -1.09
CA THR A 211 14.84 -9.37 0.15
C THR A 211 14.83 -10.34 1.32
N GLU A 212 14.38 -11.58 1.13
CA GLU A 212 14.32 -12.65 2.14
C GLU A 212 13.66 -12.20 3.44
N GLU A 213 12.59 -11.40 3.34
CA GLU A 213 11.88 -10.76 4.47
C GLU A 213 12.71 -9.81 5.35
N ARG A 214 13.94 -9.47 4.94
CA ARG A 214 14.82 -8.51 5.64
C ARG A 214 14.39 -7.05 5.44
N ALA A 215 13.52 -6.80 4.46
CA ALA A 215 12.97 -5.49 4.13
C ALA A 215 11.46 -5.41 4.43
N LEU A 216 11.00 -4.21 4.79
CA LEU A 216 9.57 -3.94 4.92
C LEU A 216 9.02 -3.60 3.53
N VAL A 217 8.22 -4.52 2.97
CA VAL A 217 7.56 -4.35 1.66
C VAL A 217 6.08 -4.04 1.87
N VAL A 218 5.59 -2.94 1.28
CA VAL A 218 4.22 -2.47 1.44
C VAL A 218 3.66 -1.99 0.11
N LEU A 219 2.44 -2.39 -0.21
CA LEU A 219 1.67 -1.79 -1.31
C LEU A 219 1.40 -0.32 -0.99
N CYS A 220 1.77 0.61 -1.87
CA CYS A 220 1.57 2.03 -1.59
C CYS A 220 0.06 2.32 -1.45
N PRO A 221 -0.40 2.90 -0.32
CA PRO A 221 -1.82 3.18 -0.13
C PRO A 221 -2.32 4.36 -0.98
N ALA A 222 -1.40 5.17 -1.52
CA ALA A 222 -1.71 6.38 -2.28
C ALA A 222 -1.65 6.21 -3.80
N VAL A 223 -0.85 5.28 -4.31
CA VAL A 223 -0.59 5.10 -5.75
C VAL A 223 -0.65 3.60 -6.07
N ASP A 224 -1.54 3.22 -6.99
CA ASP A 224 -1.86 1.81 -7.25
C ASP A 224 -0.78 1.07 -8.05
N GLU A 225 0.17 1.80 -8.61
CA GLU A 225 1.33 1.27 -9.33
C GLU A 225 2.57 1.09 -8.44
N HIS A 226 2.54 1.59 -7.20
CA HIS A 226 3.73 1.70 -6.35
C HIS A 226 3.81 0.60 -5.28
N VAL A 227 5.01 0.06 -5.12
CA VAL A 227 5.43 -0.76 -3.98
C VAL A 227 6.53 -0.01 -3.23
N ILE A 228 6.33 0.19 -1.93
CA ILE A 228 7.29 0.85 -1.04
C ILE A 228 8.12 -0.24 -0.36
N VAL A 229 9.44 -0.14 -0.43
CA VAL A 229 10.38 -1.09 0.17
C VAL A 229 11.35 -0.35 1.08
N VAL A 230 11.33 -0.64 2.37
CA VAL A 230 12.27 -0.08 3.35
C VAL A 230 13.35 -1.12 3.64
N THR A 231 14.57 -0.83 3.21
CA THR A 231 15.72 -1.74 3.27
C THR A 231 16.75 -1.30 4.31
N PRO A 232 17.29 -2.21 5.14
CA PRO A 232 18.33 -1.87 6.12
C PRO A 232 19.72 -1.67 5.49
N GLY A 233 19.98 -2.25 4.31
CA GLY A 233 21.32 -2.30 3.72
C GLY A 233 21.39 -2.23 2.19
N GLU A 234 22.60 -2.03 1.67
CA GLU A 234 22.86 -1.90 0.24
C GLU A 234 22.74 -3.22 -0.54
N ALA A 235 22.83 -4.36 0.14
CA ALA A 235 22.64 -5.67 -0.46
C ALA A 235 21.23 -5.81 -1.06
N ASP A 236 20.21 -5.51 -0.25
CA ASP A 236 18.80 -5.53 -0.63
C ASP A 236 18.53 -4.55 -1.78
N ALA A 237 19.13 -3.36 -1.72
CA ALA A 237 19.01 -2.36 -2.78
C ALA A 237 19.60 -2.84 -4.12
N ARG A 238 20.66 -3.67 -4.09
CA ARG A 238 21.27 -4.25 -5.29
C ARG A 238 20.40 -5.35 -5.88
N GLU A 239 19.84 -6.19 -5.01
CA GLU A 239 18.92 -7.27 -5.34
C GLU A 239 17.63 -6.73 -5.98
N LEU A 240 17.04 -5.68 -5.41
CA LEU A 240 15.91 -4.96 -6.00
C LEU A 240 16.24 -4.41 -7.39
N ARG A 241 17.38 -3.73 -7.56
CA ARG A 241 17.79 -3.23 -8.90
C ARG A 241 17.95 -4.36 -9.93
N ALA A 242 18.48 -5.50 -9.52
CA ALA A 242 18.62 -6.67 -10.41
C ALA A 242 17.26 -7.24 -10.83
N LEU A 243 16.26 -7.24 -9.94
CA LEU A 243 14.88 -7.60 -10.25
C LEU A 243 14.28 -6.66 -11.33
N ILE A 244 14.48 -5.35 -11.17
CA ILE A 244 13.89 -4.33 -12.07
C ILE A 244 14.56 -4.29 -13.44
N GLY A 245 15.89 -4.46 -13.50
CA GLY A 245 16.64 -4.42 -14.76
C GLY A 245 16.08 -5.39 -15.82
N ARG A 246 15.56 -6.54 -15.38
CA ARG A 246 15.00 -7.61 -16.22
C ARG A 246 13.58 -7.34 -16.72
N ARG A 247 12.92 -6.28 -16.27
CA ARG A 247 11.49 -6.02 -16.55
C ARG A 247 11.26 -4.85 -17.48
N PRO A 248 10.36 -4.99 -18.46
CA PRO A 248 9.89 -3.84 -19.23
C PRO A 248 8.99 -2.97 -18.35
N ARG A 249 9.05 -1.65 -18.52
CA ARG A 249 8.12 -0.69 -17.88
C ARG A 249 8.07 -0.74 -16.34
N THR A 250 9.12 -1.24 -15.70
CA THR A 250 9.28 -1.19 -14.24
C THR A 250 10.43 -0.25 -13.90
N PHE A 251 10.21 0.63 -12.93
CA PHE A 251 11.15 1.66 -12.54
C PHE A 251 11.41 1.62 -11.04
N ILE A 252 12.58 2.08 -10.61
CA ILE A 252 12.92 2.15 -9.20
C ILE A 252 13.60 3.47 -8.83
N GLY A 253 13.05 4.14 -7.82
CA GLY A 253 13.66 5.29 -7.18
C GLY A 253 14.12 4.93 -5.77
N GLY A 254 15.32 5.35 -5.39
CA GLY A 254 15.85 5.13 -4.04
C GLY A 254 16.24 6.40 -3.30
N SER A 255 16.01 6.42 -2.00
CA SER A 255 16.47 7.49 -1.11
C SER A 255 17.97 7.38 -0.82
N ALA A 256 18.53 8.42 -0.20
CA ALA A 256 19.76 8.25 0.55
C ALA A 256 19.50 7.42 1.82
N ARG A 257 20.56 6.90 2.45
CA ARG A 257 20.44 6.28 3.78
C ARG A 257 20.01 7.33 4.80
N GLN A 258 18.95 7.03 5.55
CA GLN A 258 18.36 7.91 6.55
C GLN A 258 18.12 7.14 7.85
N SER A 259 18.01 7.82 8.98
CA SER A 259 17.54 7.16 10.21
C SER A 259 16.07 6.72 10.07
N LEU A 260 15.62 5.72 10.81
CA LEU A 260 14.24 5.22 10.73
C LEU A 260 13.19 6.31 11.05
N ALA A 261 13.54 7.26 11.92
CA ALA A 261 12.68 8.40 12.23
C ALA A 261 12.45 9.32 11.02
N ARG A 262 13.25 9.18 9.96
CA ARG A 262 13.19 9.99 8.73
C ARG A 262 12.62 9.22 7.55
N THR A 263 11.88 8.14 7.79
CA THR A 263 11.28 7.31 6.74
C THR A 263 10.38 8.13 5.80
N ALA A 264 9.62 9.10 6.32
CA ALA A 264 8.81 10.00 5.48
C ALA A 264 9.65 10.83 4.50
N THR A 265 10.79 11.38 4.97
CA THR A 265 11.75 12.10 4.12
C THR A 265 12.37 11.16 3.09
N ALA A 266 12.79 9.97 3.50
CA ALA A 266 13.33 8.95 2.61
C ALA A 266 12.30 8.54 1.53
N TYR A 267 11.03 8.42 1.88
CA TYR A 267 9.96 8.14 0.92
C TYR A 267 9.80 9.26 -0.11
N GLY A 268 9.78 10.53 0.30
CA GLY A 268 9.81 11.68 -0.63
C GLY A 268 11.03 11.63 -1.57
N GLN A 269 12.22 11.36 -1.03
CA GLN A 269 13.46 11.21 -1.81
C GLN A 269 13.35 10.07 -2.84
N ALA A 270 12.77 8.93 -2.47
CA ALA A 270 12.58 7.79 -3.35
C ALA A 270 11.59 8.10 -4.48
N VAL A 271 10.52 8.85 -4.19
CA VAL A 271 9.54 9.30 -5.21
C VAL A 271 10.16 10.32 -6.18
N SER A 272 10.98 11.26 -5.69
CA SER A 272 11.77 12.15 -6.56
C SER A 272 12.80 11.39 -7.38
N ALA A 273 13.46 10.38 -6.80
CA ALA A 273 14.38 9.50 -7.53
C ALA A 273 13.64 8.69 -8.62
N LEU A 274 12.43 8.23 -8.34
CA LEU A 274 11.60 7.49 -9.29
C LEU A 274 11.23 8.34 -10.51
N ALA A 275 10.96 9.64 -10.30
CA ALA A 275 10.74 10.59 -11.39
C ALA A 275 11.91 10.62 -12.40
N VAL A 276 13.14 10.49 -11.91
CA VAL A 276 14.36 10.44 -12.74
C VAL A 276 14.47 9.13 -13.47
N ALA A 277 14.16 8.03 -12.77
CA ALA A 277 14.27 6.68 -13.30
C ALA A 277 13.47 6.51 -14.60
N HIS A 278 12.34 7.20 -14.73
CA HIS A 278 11.53 7.26 -15.96
C HIS A 278 12.28 7.79 -17.18
N PHE A 279 13.25 8.68 -16.99
CA PHE A 279 14.03 9.29 -18.07
C PHE A 279 15.36 8.58 -18.32
N ARG A 280 15.71 7.57 -17.52
CA ARG A 280 17.00 6.88 -17.62
C ARG A 280 16.90 5.51 -18.28
N PRO A 281 17.89 5.12 -19.11
CA PRO A 281 17.91 3.80 -19.74
C PRO A 281 17.98 2.62 -18.77
N ASP A 282 18.63 2.81 -17.62
CA ASP A 282 18.76 1.79 -16.57
C ASP A 282 17.50 1.64 -15.70
N LYS A 283 16.49 2.50 -15.91
CA LYS A 283 15.20 2.51 -15.19
C LYS A 283 15.36 2.64 -13.68
N ALA A 284 16.48 3.20 -13.23
CA ALA A 284 16.82 3.32 -11.82
C ALA A 284 17.47 4.67 -11.51
N ALA A 285 17.19 5.21 -10.33
CA ALA A 285 17.94 6.35 -9.82
C ALA A 285 17.99 6.35 -8.29
N VAL A 286 19.03 6.98 -7.75
CA VAL A 286 19.17 7.25 -6.32
C VAL A 286 19.19 8.75 -6.11
N TYR A 287 18.51 9.22 -5.07
CA TYR A 287 18.42 10.63 -4.71
C TYR A 287 19.79 11.30 -4.63
N ALA A 288 20.79 10.63 -4.03
CA ALA A 288 22.13 11.18 -3.84
C ALA A 288 22.88 11.54 -5.14
N GLU A 289 22.44 11.04 -6.29
CA GLU A 289 23.05 11.34 -7.60
C GLU A 289 22.66 12.73 -8.14
N ARG A 290 21.77 13.45 -7.45
CA ARG A 290 21.36 14.82 -7.78
C ARG A 290 22.02 15.86 -6.89
N THR A 291 22.35 17.01 -7.47
CA THR A 291 22.71 18.21 -6.72
C THR A 291 21.43 18.85 -6.17
N HIS A 292 21.32 18.89 -4.85
CA HIS A 292 20.15 19.46 -4.16
C HIS A 292 20.46 20.85 -3.60
N PRO A 293 19.49 21.79 -3.66
CA PRO A 293 19.71 23.19 -3.29
C PRO A 293 20.25 23.36 -1.86
N GLU A 294 19.77 22.59 -0.90
CA GLU A 294 20.19 22.69 0.51
C GLU A 294 21.67 22.38 0.73
N ARG A 295 22.31 21.63 -0.17
CA ARG A 295 23.75 21.32 -0.10
C ARG A 295 24.63 22.42 -0.68
N LEU A 296 24.05 23.39 -1.37
CA LEU A 296 24.75 24.51 -2.02
C LEU A 296 24.77 25.78 -1.17
N ILE A 297 24.09 25.74 -0.02
CA ILE A 297 23.93 26.86 0.91
C ILE A 297 24.85 26.62 2.11
N ASP A 298 25.40 27.69 2.68
CA ASP A 298 26.17 27.59 3.93
C ASP A 298 25.35 26.91 5.03
N PRO A 299 25.80 25.76 5.58
CA PRO A 299 25.00 25.00 6.53
C PRO A 299 24.68 25.78 7.80
N ALA A 300 25.59 26.62 8.32
CA ALA A 300 25.34 27.35 9.56
C ALA A 300 24.28 28.45 9.36
N ALA A 301 24.38 29.22 8.27
CA ALA A 301 23.39 30.22 7.90
C ALA A 301 22.01 29.59 7.65
N LEU A 302 21.98 28.43 6.97
CA LEU A 302 20.76 27.71 6.68
C LEU A 302 20.05 27.20 7.92
N ARG A 303 20.80 26.66 8.89
CA ARG A 303 20.27 26.24 10.19
C ARG A 303 19.70 27.43 10.95
N GLY A 304 20.48 28.52 11.11
CA GLY A 304 20.03 29.70 11.84
C GLY A 304 18.81 30.40 11.22
N TRP A 305 18.69 30.36 9.89
CA TRP A 305 17.50 30.83 9.19
C TRP A 305 16.30 29.89 9.42
N THR A 306 16.51 28.58 9.33
CA THR A 306 15.48 27.54 9.57
C THR A 306 14.91 27.64 10.98
N ASP A 307 15.78 27.70 12.00
CA ASP A 307 15.39 27.83 13.41
C ASP A 307 14.54 29.07 13.64
N ARG A 308 14.85 30.18 12.96
CA ARG A 308 14.08 31.41 13.06
C ARG A 308 12.71 31.30 12.40
N LEU A 309 12.64 30.71 11.20
CA LEU A 309 11.37 30.54 10.48
C LEU A 309 10.43 29.62 11.27
N LEU A 310 10.94 28.52 11.81
CA LEU A 310 10.13 27.52 12.53
C LEU A 310 9.88 27.88 14.00
N ARG A 311 10.58 28.88 14.55
CA ARG A 311 10.43 29.35 15.95
C ARG A 311 8.99 29.51 16.44
N PRO A 312 8.03 30.04 15.66
CA PRO A 312 6.64 30.17 16.14
C PRO A 312 6.03 28.83 16.60
N LEU A 313 6.47 27.71 16.03
CA LEU A 313 6.02 26.37 16.38
C LEU A 313 6.59 25.86 17.71
N ASP A 314 7.66 26.46 18.23
CA ASP A 314 8.29 26.05 19.49
C ASP A 314 7.46 26.39 20.73
N THR A 315 6.42 27.22 20.55
CA THR A 315 5.42 27.52 21.60
C THR A 315 4.47 26.34 21.88
N LEU A 316 4.46 25.33 21.00
CA LEU A 316 3.58 24.19 21.10
C LEU A 316 4.16 23.08 22.00
N PRO A 317 3.30 22.25 22.63
CA PRO A 317 3.75 21.01 23.26
C PRO A 317 4.53 20.13 22.28
N HIS A 318 5.56 19.45 22.77
CA HIS A 318 6.49 18.67 21.93
C HIS A 318 5.77 17.69 20.98
N HIS A 319 4.82 16.90 21.50
CA HIS A 319 4.06 15.94 20.69
C HIS A 319 3.23 16.62 19.59
N THR A 320 2.57 17.75 19.91
CA THR A 320 1.78 18.52 18.94
C THR A 320 2.69 19.09 17.86
N ARG A 321 3.85 19.64 18.24
CA ARG A 321 4.85 20.16 17.31
C ARG A 321 5.33 19.08 16.35
N ALA A 322 5.74 17.92 16.87
CA ALA A 322 6.21 16.79 16.06
C ALA A 322 5.15 16.36 15.04
N GLU A 323 3.90 16.19 15.50
CA GLU A 323 2.78 15.79 14.64
C GLU A 323 2.49 16.80 13.51
N LEU A 324 2.50 18.10 13.82
CA LEU A 324 2.29 19.15 12.82
C LEU A 324 3.43 19.20 11.80
N LEU A 325 4.68 19.05 12.25
CA LEU A 325 5.85 19.06 11.35
C LEU A 325 5.84 17.84 10.42
N ALA A 326 5.62 16.63 10.95
CA ALA A 326 5.55 15.41 10.15
C ALA A 326 4.42 15.48 9.12
N THR A 327 3.22 15.91 9.55
CA THR A 327 2.06 16.05 8.67
C THR A 327 2.28 17.10 7.58
N THR A 328 2.80 18.28 7.95
CA THR A 328 2.99 19.38 7.00
C THR A 328 4.08 19.06 5.99
N ARG A 329 5.17 18.40 6.41
CA ARG A 329 6.22 17.95 5.49
C ARG A 329 5.66 17.02 4.42
N LEU A 330 4.94 15.98 4.85
CA LEU A 330 4.35 15.02 3.91
C LEU A 330 3.23 15.66 3.05
N GLY A 331 2.44 16.57 3.63
CA GLY A 331 1.41 17.33 2.92
C GLY A 331 1.95 18.39 1.96
N LEU A 332 3.20 18.83 2.12
CA LEU A 332 3.89 19.65 1.13
C LEU A 332 4.53 18.78 0.05
N GLU A 333 5.01 17.59 0.39
CA GLU A 333 5.57 16.63 -0.57
C GLU A 333 4.49 16.03 -1.49
N PHE A 334 3.30 15.75 -0.95
CA PHE A 334 2.21 15.09 -1.64
C PHE A 334 0.90 15.86 -1.52
N THR A 335 -0.15 15.45 -2.25
CA THR A 335 -1.49 15.99 -2.00
C THR A 335 -2.00 15.58 -0.62
N ALA A 336 -2.86 16.40 -0.01
CA ALA A 336 -3.44 16.08 1.31
C ALA A 336 -4.17 14.72 1.35
N VAL A 337 -4.72 14.27 0.21
CA VAL A 337 -5.34 12.94 0.08
C VAL A 337 -4.28 11.83 0.12
N SER A 338 -3.20 11.98 -0.64
CA SER A 338 -2.11 11.00 -0.70
C SER A 338 -1.38 10.92 0.64
N ALA A 339 -1.07 12.07 1.25
CA ALA A 339 -0.47 12.14 2.59
C ALA A 339 -1.36 11.45 3.64
N ALA A 340 -2.67 11.69 3.61
CA ALA A 340 -3.62 11.05 4.52
C ALA A 340 -3.62 9.52 4.40
N LYS A 341 -3.65 8.99 3.18
CA LYS A 341 -3.57 7.55 2.90
C LYS A 341 -2.24 6.95 3.40
N VAL A 342 -1.12 7.63 3.18
CA VAL A 342 0.21 7.20 3.62
C VAL A 342 0.37 7.24 5.14
N MET A 343 -0.23 8.21 5.83
CA MET A 343 -0.16 8.33 7.30
C MET A 343 -1.25 7.56 8.05
N GLY A 344 -2.26 7.01 7.37
CA GLY A 344 -3.39 6.36 8.02
C GLY A 344 -4.33 7.32 8.76
N VAL A 345 -4.44 8.58 8.31
CA VAL A 345 -5.33 9.60 8.89
C VAL A 345 -6.33 10.12 7.86
N SER A 346 -7.26 10.99 8.27
CA SER A 346 -8.20 11.60 7.32
C SER A 346 -7.58 12.75 6.53
N ARG A 347 -8.03 12.97 5.29
CA ARG A 347 -7.62 14.15 4.48
C ARG A 347 -7.90 15.49 5.16
N ASN A 348 -8.95 15.54 5.99
CA ASN A 348 -9.33 16.75 6.72
C ASN A 348 -8.35 17.01 7.86
N THR A 349 -7.87 15.95 8.52
CA THR A 349 -6.82 16.04 9.53
C THR A 349 -5.54 16.63 8.94
N VAL A 350 -5.14 16.19 7.75
CA VAL A 350 -3.95 16.75 7.06
C VAL A 350 -4.14 18.23 6.77
N ARG A 351 -5.27 18.62 6.16
CA ARG A 351 -5.58 20.02 5.86
C ARG A 351 -5.59 20.90 7.11
N ALA A 352 -6.31 20.50 8.15
CA ALA A 352 -6.39 21.26 9.39
C ALA A 352 -5.02 21.46 10.05
N ARG A 353 -4.14 20.47 9.98
CA ARG A 353 -2.76 20.57 10.49
C ARG A 353 -1.90 21.49 9.64
N MET A 354 -2.00 21.42 8.32
CA MET A 354 -1.30 22.33 7.40
C MET A 354 -1.76 23.77 7.58
N GLU A 355 -3.07 24.02 7.65
CA GLU A 355 -3.68 25.33 7.92
C GLU A 355 -3.23 25.90 9.28
N ARG A 356 -3.08 25.03 10.29
CA ARG A 356 -2.55 25.43 11.60
C ARG A 356 -1.08 25.87 11.50
N VAL A 357 -0.24 25.15 10.75
CA VAL A 357 1.16 25.55 10.54
C VAL A 357 1.24 26.84 9.74
N GLU A 358 0.45 26.96 8.67
CA GLU A 358 0.33 28.17 7.86
C GLU A 358 0.01 29.41 8.71
N ALA A 359 -0.99 29.29 9.59
CA ALA A 359 -1.40 30.35 10.50
C ALA A 359 -0.32 30.72 11.53
N LEU A 360 0.40 29.73 12.07
CA LEU A 360 1.48 29.95 13.05
C LEU A 360 2.72 30.58 12.42
N LEU A 361 3.06 30.19 11.19
CA LEU A 361 4.17 30.77 10.44
C LEU A 361 3.80 32.14 9.85
N GLY A 362 2.52 32.48 9.77
CA GLY A 362 2.03 33.71 9.15
C GLY A 362 2.32 33.74 7.65
N THR A 363 2.19 32.57 6.99
CA THR A 363 2.46 32.37 5.56
C THR A 363 1.14 32.06 4.83
N ASP A 364 1.19 31.94 3.50
CA ASP A 364 0.08 31.47 2.66
C ASP A 364 0.52 30.25 1.86
N PHE A 365 -0.12 29.09 2.05
CA PHE A 365 0.21 27.87 1.31
C PHE A 365 -0.45 27.81 -0.07
N ALA A 366 -1.27 28.78 -0.46
CA ALA A 366 -1.63 28.99 -1.86
C ALA A 366 -0.44 29.55 -2.69
N ASP A 367 0.54 30.17 -2.03
CA ASP A 367 1.77 30.65 -2.66
C ASP A 367 2.83 29.54 -2.76
N LEU A 368 3.24 29.21 -3.99
CA LEU A 368 4.23 28.16 -4.24
C LEU A 368 5.64 28.56 -3.74
N THR A 369 5.96 29.85 -3.70
CA THR A 369 7.24 30.33 -3.16
C THR A 369 7.29 30.11 -1.66
N ALA A 370 6.20 30.39 -0.95
CA ALA A 370 6.05 30.09 0.47
C ALA A 370 6.15 28.59 0.75
N ARG A 371 5.45 27.76 -0.03
CA ARG A 371 5.52 26.29 0.12
C ARG A 371 6.94 25.76 -0.08
N ALA A 372 7.66 26.22 -1.11
CA ALA A 372 9.02 25.79 -1.40
C ALA A 372 9.98 26.15 -0.25
N VAL A 373 9.87 27.37 0.26
CA VAL A 373 10.72 27.88 1.35
C VAL A 373 10.42 27.17 2.68
N VAL A 374 9.15 26.93 3.00
CA VAL A 374 8.76 26.18 4.19
C VAL A 374 9.15 24.70 4.07
N HIS A 375 8.98 24.08 2.89
CA HIS A 375 9.41 22.71 2.64
C HIS A 375 10.92 22.54 2.83
N LEU A 376 11.72 23.48 2.31
CA LEU A 376 13.17 23.53 2.52
C LEU A 376 13.49 23.52 4.03
N ALA A 377 12.92 24.45 4.79
CA ALA A 377 13.10 24.55 6.24
C ALA A 377 12.74 23.26 6.99
N LEU A 378 11.59 22.67 6.66
CA LEU A 378 11.08 21.44 7.31
C LEU A 378 11.96 20.21 7.05
N ASN A 379 12.65 20.15 5.91
CA ASN A 379 13.56 19.05 5.57
C ASN A 379 14.95 19.23 6.22
N ILE A 380 15.42 20.46 6.40
CA ILE A 380 16.70 20.77 7.05
C ILE A 380 16.64 20.55 8.56
N GLN A 381 15.52 20.91 9.21
CA GLN A 381 15.31 20.74 10.66
C GLN A 381 15.62 19.31 11.14
N ILE A 382 15.39 18.32 10.28
CA ILE A 382 15.64 16.93 10.60
C ILE A 382 17.14 16.63 10.54
N GLY A 383 17.85 17.11 9.51
CA GLY A 383 19.31 16.96 9.32
C GLY A 383 20.18 17.44 10.48
N LEU A 384 19.61 18.31 11.31
CA LEU A 384 20.22 18.97 12.46
C LEU A 384 20.26 18.12 13.74
N GLY A 385 19.39 17.12 13.90
CA GLY A 385 19.25 16.38 15.16
C GLY A 385 20.41 15.44 15.51
N ASP A 386 21.28 15.12 14.55
CA ASP A 386 22.34 14.10 14.71
C ASP A 386 23.76 14.69 14.81
N THR A 387 23.92 16.02 14.78
CA THR A 387 25.22 16.67 14.99
C THR A 387 25.21 17.34 16.37
N PRO A 388 26.14 17.01 17.30
CA PRO A 388 26.26 17.74 18.54
C PRO A 388 26.38 19.22 18.21
N ALA A 389 25.54 20.06 18.81
CA ALA A 389 25.71 21.49 18.76
C ALA A 389 27.09 21.78 19.34
N ASP A 390 28.03 22.21 18.50
CA ASP A 390 29.22 22.87 19.01
C ASP A 390 28.71 24.14 19.67
N ASP A 391 28.67 24.12 21.01
CA ASP A 391 28.25 25.21 21.86
C ASP A 391 29.20 26.39 21.66
N SER A 392 28.90 27.19 20.64
CA SER A 392 29.37 28.55 20.53
C SER A 392 28.23 29.37 19.94
N PRO A 393 27.48 30.11 20.78
CA PRO A 393 26.58 31.14 20.30
C PRO A 393 27.44 32.33 19.85
N ALA A 394 28.26 32.13 18.82
CA ALA A 394 28.69 33.24 17.99
C ALA A 394 27.39 33.85 17.46
N GLN A 395 27.16 35.12 17.77
CA GLN A 395 26.00 35.90 17.31
C GLN A 395 25.88 35.78 15.79
N ALA A 396 25.20 34.75 15.32
CA ALA A 396 25.00 34.50 13.90
C ALA A 396 24.18 35.68 13.40
N THR A 397 24.84 36.55 12.66
CA THR A 397 24.23 37.71 12.05
C THR A 397 23.07 37.20 11.20
N PHE A 398 21.89 37.78 11.36
CA PHE A 398 20.72 37.33 10.63
C PHE A 398 20.98 37.39 9.12
N VAL A 399 20.88 36.23 8.46
CA VAL A 399 20.93 36.14 7.00
C VAL A 399 19.50 36.08 6.48
N PRO A 400 19.02 37.10 5.74
CA PRO A 400 17.71 37.04 5.10
C PRO A 400 17.70 35.97 4.00
N LEU A 401 16.51 35.46 3.66
CA LEU A 401 16.32 34.40 2.65
C LEU A 401 17.04 34.71 1.34
N ARG A 402 16.91 35.95 0.87
CA ARG A 402 17.58 36.43 -0.35
C ARG A 402 19.09 36.22 -0.33
N ASP A 403 19.74 36.52 0.78
CA ASP A 403 21.21 36.48 0.91
C ASP A 403 21.66 35.01 1.01
N LEU A 404 20.80 34.16 1.57
CA LEU A 404 20.98 32.72 1.67
C LEU A 404 20.87 32.02 0.30
N LEU A 405 19.93 32.43 -0.55
CA LEU A 405 19.73 31.86 -1.89
C LEU A 405 20.71 32.43 -2.93
N THR A 406 21.33 33.59 -2.68
CA THR A 406 22.20 34.26 -3.67
C THR A 406 23.66 33.83 -3.65
N GLY A 407 24.02 32.77 -2.92
CA GLY A 407 25.37 32.20 -2.95
C GLY A 407 25.82 31.82 -4.38
N PRO A 408 27.12 31.92 -4.73
CA PRO A 408 27.60 31.62 -6.08
C PRO A 408 27.23 30.22 -6.58
N ALA A 409 27.40 29.20 -5.73
CA ALA A 409 27.06 27.81 -6.06
C ALA A 409 25.56 27.63 -6.35
N MET A 410 24.70 28.26 -5.55
CA MET A 410 23.25 28.25 -5.75
C MET A 410 22.85 28.93 -7.06
N ARG A 411 23.47 30.08 -7.37
CA ARG A 411 23.23 30.79 -8.64
C ARG A 411 23.65 29.98 -9.86
N THR A 412 24.83 29.36 -9.83
CA THR A 412 25.30 28.49 -10.93
C THR A 412 24.35 27.32 -11.13
N TRP A 413 23.97 26.62 -10.06
CA TRP A 413 22.99 25.53 -10.14
C TRP A 413 21.64 25.97 -10.71
N ALA A 414 21.10 27.11 -10.24
CA ALA A 414 19.83 27.63 -10.73
C ALA A 414 19.89 28.04 -12.22
N GLN A 415 21.00 28.64 -12.65
CA GLN A 415 21.26 28.96 -14.05
C GLN A 415 21.33 27.69 -14.90
N ASP A 416 22.12 26.70 -14.48
CA ASP A 416 22.29 25.46 -15.21
C ASP A 416 20.96 24.70 -15.34
N LEU A 417 20.19 24.58 -14.25
CA LEU A 417 18.87 23.94 -14.26
C LEU A 417 17.93 24.63 -15.26
N LEU A 418 17.76 25.96 -15.15
CA LEU A 418 16.79 26.69 -15.97
C LEU A 418 17.26 26.86 -17.42
N ALA A 419 18.56 26.84 -17.70
CA ALA A 419 19.11 26.89 -19.07
C ALA A 419 18.72 25.66 -19.91
N HIS A 420 18.32 24.55 -19.30
CA HIS A 420 17.78 23.41 -20.03
C HIS A 420 16.49 23.77 -20.77
N LEU A 421 15.66 24.66 -20.21
CA LEU A 421 14.40 25.09 -20.81
C LEU A 421 14.62 25.94 -22.06
N ASP A 422 15.73 26.66 -22.14
CA ASP A 422 16.07 27.54 -23.26
C ASP A 422 16.44 26.74 -24.53
N LYS A 423 16.58 25.41 -24.43
CA LYS A 423 16.78 24.50 -25.57
C LYS A 423 15.50 24.23 -26.36
N ASP A 424 14.33 24.49 -25.76
CA ASP A 424 13.04 24.38 -26.45
C ASP A 424 12.77 25.66 -27.25
N THR A 425 12.20 25.52 -28.45
CA THR A 425 11.81 26.65 -29.29
C THR A 425 10.70 27.52 -28.67
N ARG A 426 9.93 26.96 -27.75
CA ARG A 426 8.87 27.64 -27.00
C ARG A 426 9.48 28.29 -25.76
N ASP A 427 8.91 29.42 -25.32
CA ASP A 427 9.32 30.09 -24.08
C ASP A 427 8.73 29.36 -22.85
N LEU A 428 9.26 28.16 -22.59
CA LEU A 428 8.86 27.32 -21.46
C LEU A 428 9.22 28.01 -20.14
N ARG A 429 10.38 28.67 -20.07
CA ARG A 429 10.84 29.38 -18.87
C ARG A 429 9.89 30.49 -18.45
N ARG A 430 9.44 31.34 -19.39
CA ARG A 430 8.41 32.34 -19.10
C ARG A 430 7.11 31.71 -18.64
N THR A 431 6.68 30.64 -19.32
CA THR A 431 5.42 29.98 -18.98
C THR A 431 5.47 29.40 -17.57
N LEU A 432 6.54 28.71 -17.20
CA LEU A 432 6.73 28.15 -15.86
C LEU A 432 6.81 29.24 -14.79
N ARG A 433 7.59 30.30 -15.03
CA ARG A 433 7.71 31.43 -14.08
C ARG A 433 6.34 32.04 -13.78
N THR A 434 5.54 32.33 -14.81
CA THR A 434 4.19 32.88 -14.63
C THR A 434 3.27 31.85 -13.98
N TRP A 435 3.37 30.57 -14.34
CA TRP A 435 2.59 29.50 -13.73
C TRP A 435 2.86 29.34 -12.24
N ILE A 436 4.13 29.43 -11.83
CA ILE A 436 4.53 29.41 -10.42
C ILE A 436 3.99 30.64 -9.70
N ALA A 437 4.13 31.84 -10.29
CA ALA A 437 3.62 33.08 -9.71
C ALA A 437 2.09 33.05 -9.52
N GLU A 438 1.36 32.37 -10.40
CA GLU A 438 -0.08 32.13 -10.29
C GLU A 438 -0.44 30.89 -9.44
N GLY A 439 0.47 30.44 -8.57
CA GLY A 439 0.22 29.34 -7.62
C GLY A 439 -0.03 27.98 -8.29
N GLY A 440 0.51 27.78 -9.49
CA GLY A 440 0.33 26.55 -10.26
C GLY A 440 -1.02 26.45 -10.98
N ASN A 441 -1.73 27.56 -11.17
CA ASN A 441 -3.05 27.57 -11.82
C ASN A 441 -2.94 27.84 -13.33
N ALA A 442 -3.29 26.85 -14.16
CA ALA A 442 -3.17 26.96 -15.61
C ALA A 442 -4.09 28.02 -16.23
N GLU A 443 -5.29 28.19 -15.69
CA GLU A 443 -6.30 29.14 -16.19
C GLU A 443 -5.88 30.59 -15.95
N ARG A 444 -5.43 30.92 -14.73
CA ARG A 444 -4.90 32.25 -14.39
C ARG A 444 -3.63 32.57 -15.19
N THR A 445 -2.73 31.60 -15.30
CA THR A 445 -1.52 31.73 -16.13
C THR A 445 -1.85 32.04 -17.58
N ALA A 446 -2.84 31.34 -18.14
CA ALA A 446 -3.29 31.52 -19.50
C ALA A 446 -3.84 32.94 -19.74
N GLN A 447 -4.61 33.47 -18.77
CA GLN A 447 -5.08 34.85 -18.81
C GLN A 447 -3.91 35.84 -18.78
N THR A 448 -2.94 35.65 -17.89
CA THR A 448 -1.75 36.52 -17.76
C THR A 448 -0.86 36.47 -19.01
N LEU A 449 -0.74 35.32 -19.67
CA LEU A 449 0.08 35.13 -20.86
C LEU A 449 -0.66 35.39 -22.18
N GLY A 450 -1.99 35.54 -22.16
CA GLY A 450 -2.81 35.70 -23.37
C GLY A 450 -2.85 34.43 -24.25
N VAL A 451 -2.79 33.25 -23.64
CA VAL A 451 -2.81 31.94 -24.34
C VAL A 451 -3.97 31.07 -23.84
N HIS A 452 -4.13 29.86 -24.39
CA HIS A 452 -5.12 28.91 -23.90
C HIS A 452 -4.58 28.11 -22.70
N ALA A 453 -5.44 27.76 -21.73
CA ALA A 453 -5.04 26.99 -20.55
C ALA A 453 -4.41 25.63 -20.90
N GLN A 454 -4.85 25.01 -21.98
CA GLN A 454 -4.26 23.77 -22.49
C GLN A 454 -2.79 23.96 -22.91
N THR A 455 -2.45 25.09 -23.54
CA THR A 455 -1.08 25.42 -23.93
C THR A 455 -0.16 25.52 -22.71
N VAL A 456 -0.65 26.14 -21.62
CA VAL A 456 0.10 26.19 -20.35
C VAL A 456 0.37 24.78 -19.82
N ARG A 457 -0.65 23.91 -19.78
CA ARG A 457 -0.47 22.53 -19.31
C ARG A 457 0.51 21.73 -20.17
N GLU A 458 0.47 21.94 -21.49
CA GLU A 458 1.41 21.32 -22.43
C GLU A 458 2.84 21.82 -22.25
N HIS A 459 3.03 23.12 -22.01
CA HIS A 459 4.33 23.70 -21.69
C HIS A 459 4.89 23.16 -20.37
N VAL A 460 4.08 23.14 -19.31
CA VAL A 460 4.50 22.59 -18.01
C VAL A 460 4.88 21.11 -18.14
N ARG A 461 4.08 20.31 -18.85
CA ARG A 461 4.38 18.90 -19.11
C ARG A 461 5.64 18.72 -19.98
N SER A 462 5.86 19.60 -20.95
CA SER A 462 7.06 19.55 -21.82
C SER A 462 8.34 19.90 -21.05
N ALA A 463 8.24 20.69 -19.99
CA ALA A 463 9.38 21.04 -19.15
C ALA A 463 9.86 19.89 -18.26
N GLU A 464 8.98 18.96 -17.87
CA GLU A 464 9.33 17.85 -16.98
C GLU A 464 10.50 16.98 -17.47
N PRO A 465 10.51 16.45 -18.72
CA PRO A 465 11.64 15.67 -19.23
C PRO A 465 12.91 16.51 -19.40
N VAL A 466 12.78 17.79 -19.71
CA VAL A 466 13.92 18.70 -19.96
C VAL A 466 14.65 19.05 -18.67
N LEU A 467 13.89 19.23 -17.58
CA LEU A 467 14.42 19.48 -16.24
C LEU A 467 14.71 18.18 -15.47
N GLU A 468 14.25 17.04 -15.98
CA GLU A 468 14.10 15.80 -15.24
C GLU A 468 13.36 16.00 -13.90
N ARG A 469 12.26 16.77 -13.89
CA ARG A 469 11.49 17.10 -12.67
C ARG A 469 10.00 16.92 -12.90
N ARG A 470 9.29 16.25 -12.00
CA ARG A 470 7.82 16.18 -12.06
C ARG A 470 7.19 17.40 -11.41
N LEU A 471 6.79 18.35 -12.24
CA LEU A 471 6.20 19.62 -11.80
C LEU A 471 4.72 19.45 -11.48
N LEU A 472 4.00 18.65 -12.28
CA LEU A 472 2.55 18.47 -12.15
C LEU A 472 2.17 17.61 -10.93
N ALA A 473 3.08 16.76 -10.47
CA ALA A 473 2.92 16.00 -9.24
C ALA A 473 3.00 16.88 -7.98
N GLY A 474 3.60 18.08 -8.09
CA GLY A 474 3.96 18.91 -6.95
C GLY A 474 5.17 18.36 -6.18
N GLY A 475 5.32 18.76 -4.92
CA GLY A 475 6.36 18.23 -4.04
C GLY A 475 7.76 18.78 -4.31
N SER A 476 8.79 18.05 -3.87
CA SER A 476 10.18 18.51 -3.87
C SER A 476 10.66 18.93 -5.26
N ASP A 477 10.30 18.18 -6.31
CA ASP A 477 10.73 18.47 -7.69
C ASP A 477 10.24 19.84 -8.18
N LEU A 478 8.98 20.20 -7.87
CA LEU A 478 8.44 21.52 -8.15
C LEU A 478 9.16 22.59 -7.33
N TYR A 479 9.37 22.34 -6.03
CA TYR A 479 9.99 23.33 -5.14
C TYR A 479 11.44 23.64 -5.49
N GLU A 480 12.20 22.67 -6.02
CA GLU A 480 13.54 22.96 -6.56
C GLU A 480 13.47 23.97 -7.72
N VAL A 481 12.52 23.83 -8.64
CA VAL A 481 12.34 24.80 -9.74
C VAL A 481 11.90 26.18 -9.23
N VAL A 482 11.05 26.21 -8.21
CA VAL A 482 10.67 27.47 -7.54
C VAL A 482 11.89 28.14 -6.89
N LEU A 483 12.72 27.38 -6.17
CA LEU A 483 13.95 27.87 -5.55
C LEU A 483 14.96 28.38 -6.58
N ALA A 484 15.06 27.73 -7.75
CA ALA A 484 15.90 28.21 -8.85
C ALA A 484 15.44 29.57 -9.36
N HIS A 485 14.14 29.77 -9.59
CA HIS A 485 13.62 31.08 -9.99
C HIS A 485 13.79 32.16 -8.90
N LEU A 486 13.57 31.83 -7.62
CA LEU A 486 13.83 32.75 -6.50
C LEU A 486 15.31 33.16 -6.45
N THR A 487 16.23 32.21 -6.65
CA THR A 487 17.68 32.43 -6.68
C THR A 487 18.11 33.42 -7.76
N LEU A 488 17.47 33.37 -8.93
CA LEU A 488 17.73 34.28 -10.04
C LEU A 488 16.98 35.61 -9.96
N GLY A 489 16.11 35.79 -8.95
CA GLY A 489 15.26 36.98 -8.82
C GLY A 489 14.12 37.04 -9.83
N ASP A 490 13.78 35.90 -10.46
CA ASP A 490 12.69 35.77 -11.42
C ASP A 490 11.29 35.80 -10.75
N LEU A 491 11.25 35.49 -9.45
CA LEU A 491 10.05 35.46 -8.61
C LEU A 491 10.24 36.34 -7.36
N THR A 492 9.14 36.88 -6.86
CA THR A 492 9.11 37.65 -5.60
C THR A 492 9.31 36.72 -4.41
N GLU A 493 10.05 37.16 -3.41
CA GLU A 493 10.16 36.43 -2.14
C GLU A 493 8.80 36.33 -1.43
N PRO A 494 8.49 35.17 -0.81
CA PRO A 494 7.25 35.01 -0.07
C PRO A 494 7.22 35.92 1.16
N VAL A 495 6.01 36.35 1.52
CA VAL A 495 5.79 37.04 2.80
C VAL A 495 5.81 36.00 3.92
N LEU A 496 6.92 35.95 4.64
CA LEU A 496 7.10 35.11 5.83
C LEU A 496 6.77 35.95 7.08
N HIS A 497 6.00 35.40 8.02
CA HIS A 497 5.56 36.09 9.24
C HIS A 497 4.77 37.38 8.96
N ARG A 498 3.67 37.28 8.21
CA ARG A 498 2.73 38.40 8.04
C ARG A 498 2.27 38.88 9.42
N ALA A 499 2.65 40.11 9.79
CA ALA A 499 2.00 40.81 10.90
C ALA A 499 0.51 40.90 10.57
N LYS A 500 -0.35 40.25 11.35
CA LYS A 500 -1.81 40.32 11.14
C LYS A 500 -2.22 41.80 11.14
N PRO A 501 -2.96 42.29 10.12
CA PRO A 501 -3.75 43.51 10.28
C PRO A 501 -4.75 43.26 11.41
N GLY A 502 -4.81 44.18 12.37
CA GLY A 502 -5.49 44.02 13.66
C GLY A 502 -6.90 43.44 13.55
N HIS A 503 -7.14 42.38 14.32
CA HIS A 503 -8.48 42.16 14.86
C HIS A 503 -8.66 43.18 15.99
N PRO A 504 -9.71 44.02 15.97
CA PRO A 504 -10.01 44.85 17.13
C PRO A 504 -10.38 43.92 18.28
N ASP A 505 -9.56 43.93 19.33
CA ASP A 505 -9.93 43.38 20.63
C ASP A 505 -11.29 43.97 21.03
N SER A 506 -12.34 43.15 21.02
CA SER A 506 -13.55 43.45 21.78
C SER A 506 -13.28 43.04 23.22
N PRO A 507 -13.24 43.97 24.18
CA PRO A 507 -13.03 43.60 25.56
C PRO A 507 -14.33 42.98 26.09
N VAL A 508 -14.30 41.71 26.47
CA VAL A 508 -15.37 41.08 27.25
C VAL A 508 -14.95 41.09 28.71
N HIS A 509 -15.22 42.21 29.38
CA HIS A 509 -15.47 42.27 30.81
C HIS A 509 -16.69 43.17 31.03
N GLY A 510 -17.76 42.59 31.56
CA GLY A 510 -19.04 43.24 31.84
C GLY A 510 -20.21 42.28 31.70
#